data_AF-A0A059V9A7-F1
#
_entry.id   AF-A0A059V9A7-F1
#
_cell.length_a   1.000
_cell.length_b   1.000
_cell.length_c   1.000
_cell.angle_alpha   90.00
_cell.angle_beta   90.00
_cell.angle_gamma   90.00
#
_symmetry.space_group_name_H-M   'P 1'
#
loop_
_entity.id
_entity.type
_entity.pdbx_description
1 polymer ?
#
loop_
_entity_poly.entity_id
_entity_poly.type
_entity_poly.pdbx_seq_one_letter_code
_entity_poly.pdbx_strand_id
1 'polypeptide(L)' 'MVDHISPRASPGPIRSSQTRRARKLRDSCTSCASSKVRCTKEKPACARCIERGLAC' A
#
# COMPACT_ATOMS: atom_id res chain seq x y z
N MET A 1 -15.80 -27.73 -10.41
CA MET A 1 -15.54 -26.39 -11.00
C MET A 1 -16.47 -25.37 -10.36
N VAL A 2 -16.21 -24.90 -9.13
CA VAL A 2 -16.46 -23.49 -8.76
C VAL A 2 -15.43 -23.12 -7.69
N ASP A 3 -14.56 -22.19 -8.03
CA ASP A 3 -13.62 -21.54 -7.13
C ASP A 3 -14.40 -20.43 -6.41
N HIS A 4 -14.68 -20.59 -5.12
CA HIS A 4 -15.26 -19.51 -4.32
C HIS A 4 -14.15 -18.59 -3.84
N ILE A 5 -13.76 -17.66 -4.71
CA ILE A 5 -13.05 -16.43 -4.36
C ILE A 5 -13.78 -15.77 -3.19
N SER A 6 -13.09 -15.62 -2.06
CA SER A 6 -13.57 -14.84 -0.93
C SER A 6 -12.91 -13.46 -0.94
N PRO A 7 -13.63 -12.38 -1.27
CA PRO A 7 -13.21 -11.05 -0.92
C PRO A 7 -14.11 -10.55 0.20
N ARG A 8 -13.85 -10.97 1.46
CA ARG A 8 -14.39 -10.20 2.58
C ARG A 8 -13.53 -8.96 2.78
N ALA A 9 -13.80 -7.95 1.96
CA ALA A 9 -13.42 -6.59 2.26
C ALA A 9 -14.14 -6.19 3.55
N SER A 10 -13.38 -5.90 4.60
CA SER A 10 -13.90 -5.34 5.85
C SER A 10 -13.90 -3.81 5.73
N PRO A 11 -15.06 -3.13 5.67
CA PRO A 11 -15.11 -1.68 5.78
C PRO A 11 -15.16 -1.29 7.26
N GLY A 12 -14.01 -0.84 7.79
CA GLY A 12 -13.97 -0.12 9.06
C GLY A 12 -13.45 1.30 8.83
N PRO A 13 -14.26 2.36 8.95
CA PRO A 13 -13.79 3.73 8.90
C PRO A 13 -13.43 4.17 10.32
N ILE A 14 -12.30 3.69 10.85
CA ILE A 14 -11.69 4.35 12.01
C ILE A 14 -10.71 5.37 11.49
N ARG A 15 -11.21 6.61 11.44
CA ARG A 15 -10.48 7.86 11.24
C ARG A 15 -9.45 8.01 12.36
N SER A 16 -8.33 7.33 12.19
CA SER A 16 -7.15 7.49 13.01
C SER A 16 -6.17 8.27 12.16
N SER A 17 -5.98 9.52 12.52
CA SER A 17 -4.78 10.31 12.27
C SER A 17 -3.57 9.50 12.75
N GLN A 18 -3.19 8.49 11.96
CA GLN A 18 -2.00 7.69 12.19
C GLN A 18 -0.86 8.60 11.78
N THR A 19 -0.47 9.41 12.76
CA THR A 19 0.87 9.96 12.94
C THR A 19 1.83 9.09 12.16
N ARG A 20 2.56 9.72 11.23
CA ARG A 20 3.60 9.15 10.37
C ARG A 20 4.63 8.39 11.19
N ARG A 21 4.23 7.26 11.76
CA ARG A 21 5.12 6.21 12.21
C ARG A 21 5.58 5.63 10.90
N ALA A 22 6.63 6.27 10.37
CA ALA A 22 7.61 5.65 9.51
C ALA A 22 8.06 4.38 10.22
N ARG A 23 7.21 3.35 10.16
CA ARG A 23 7.54 2.00 10.56
C ARG A 23 8.67 1.68 9.60
N LYS A 24 9.88 1.58 10.14
CA LYS A 24 11.04 1.05 9.43
C LYS A 24 10.67 -0.38 9.01
N LEU A 25 9.97 -0.52 7.89
CA LEU A 25 9.56 -1.78 7.30
C LEU A 25 10.06 -1.75 5.86
N ARG A 26 11.35 -2.08 5.78
CA ARG A 26 12.01 -2.87 4.74
C ARG A 26 11.44 -2.69 3.34
N ASP A 27 12.17 -1.92 2.55
CA ASP A 27 12.24 -2.05 1.09
C ASP A 27 10.97 -1.77 0.27
N SER A 28 9.82 -1.43 0.87
CA SER A 28 8.61 -1.09 0.11
C SER A 28 7.90 0.14 0.66
N CYS A 29 7.40 0.97 -0.27
CA CYS A 29 6.66 2.20 0.04
C CYS A 29 5.34 1.92 0.77
N THR A 30 4.77 2.88 1.50
CA THR A 30 3.52 2.65 2.28
C THR A 30 2.38 2.23 1.37
N SER A 31 2.23 2.91 0.24
CA SER A 31 1.21 2.61 -0.79
C SER A 31 1.38 1.20 -1.37
N CYS A 32 2.62 0.78 -1.57
CA CYS A 32 3.01 -0.52 -2.11
C CYS A 32 2.74 -1.63 -1.09
N ALA A 33 3.14 -1.40 0.17
CA ALA A 33 2.94 -2.31 1.28
C ALA A 33 1.45 -2.50 1.58
N SER A 34 0.67 -1.42 1.60
CA SER A 34 -0.78 -1.47 1.78
C SER A 34 -1.48 -2.22 0.65
N SER A 35 -1.00 -2.05 -0.59
CA SER A 35 -1.53 -2.77 -1.76
C SER A 35 -0.96 -4.19 -1.89
N LYS A 36 -0.04 -4.59 -1.00
CA LYS A 36 0.72 -5.86 -1.06
C LYS A 36 1.34 -6.12 -2.43
N VAL A 37 1.91 -5.07 -3.04
CA VAL A 37 2.57 -5.15 -4.35
C VAL A 37 4.06 -4.89 -4.23
N ARG A 38 4.80 -5.35 -5.24
CA ARG A 38 6.24 -5.08 -5.38
C ARG A 38 6.47 -3.58 -5.56
N CYS A 39 7.28 -2.99 -4.67
CA CYS A 39 7.80 -1.63 -4.83
C CYS A 39 9.04 -1.66 -5.74
N THR A 40 9.10 -0.76 -6.71
CA THR A 40 10.26 -0.62 -7.61
C THR A 40 11.44 0.14 -6.98
N LYS A 41 11.26 0.69 -5.76
CA LYS A 41 12.31 1.33 -4.93
C LYS A 41 13.16 2.39 -5.63
N GLU A 42 12.67 2.98 -6.72
CA GLU A 42 13.34 4.12 -7.34
C GLU A 42 13.13 5.38 -6.50
N LYS A 43 14.08 6.31 -6.55
CA LYS A 43 14.03 7.60 -5.86
C LYS A 43 13.80 8.70 -6.90
N PRO A 44 12.96 9.72 -6.63
CA PRO A 44 12.37 10.09 -5.34
C PRO A 44 11.08 9.34 -4.95
N ALA A 45 10.43 8.63 -5.88
CA ALA A 45 9.20 7.88 -5.65
C ALA A 45 9.16 6.63 -6.54
N CYS A 46 8.46 5.57 -6.13
CA CYS A 46 8.32 4.34 -6.91
C CYS A 46 7.58 4.55 -8.25
N ALA A 47 7.84 3.76 -9.30
CA ALA A 47 7.20 3.87 -10.62
C ALA A 47 5.68 3.90 -10.50
N ARG A 48 5.10 2.94 -9.75
CA ARG A 48 3.66 2.90 -9.48
C ARG A 48 3.15 4.16 -8.78
N CYS A 49 3.96 4.75 -7.91
CA CYS A 49 3.64 5.96 -7.18
C CYS A 49 3.65 7.16 -8.12
N ILE A 50 4.64 7.24 -9.02
CA ILE A 50 4.77 8.26 -10.06
C ILE A 50 3.59 8.16 -11.04
N GLU A 51 3.31 6.96 -11.57
CA GLU A 51 2.20 6.71 -12.49
C GLU A 51 0.84 7.07 -11.88
N ARG A 52 0.68 6.84 -10.58
CA ARG A 52 -0.56 7.19 -9.85
C ARG A 52 -0.56 8.61 -9.28
N GLY A 53 0.54 9.35 -9.35
CA GLY A 53 0.70 10.65 -8.71
C GLY A 53 0.51 10.61 -7.18
N LEU A 54 0.88 9.51 -6.52
CA LEU A 54 0.72 9.32 -5.06
C LEU A 54 2.02 9.59 -4.31
N ALA A 55 1.91 10.00 -3.04
CA ALA A 55 3.04 10.05 -2.12
C ALA A 55 3.58 8.63 -1.84
N CYS A 56 4.89 8.45 -2.04
CA CYS A 56 5.62 7.19 -1.88
C CYS A 56 6.04 6.98 -0.41
#